data_AF-A0A9E2QG48-F1
#
_entry.id   AF-A0A9E2QG48-F1
#
_cell.length_a   1.000
_cell.length_b   1.000
_cell.length_c   1.000
_cell.angle_alpha   90.00
_cell.angle_beta   90.00
_cell.angle_gamma   90.00
#
_symmetry.space_group_name_H-M   'P 1'
#
loop_
_entity.id
_entity.type
_entity.pdbx_description
1 polymer ?
#
loop_
_entity_poly.entity_id
_entity_poly.type
_entity_poly.pdbx_seq_one_letter_code
_entity_poly.pdbx_strand_id
1 'polypeptide(L)'
;MTDRSNITLYSGGHKGAEAEFGRLADRWGIQEVNFSFEGHDIERDRGVRVLTPEELEKGNVSMEIVSTRMGRNYSRAEKIRKVIQSIFHMVNNGYHVV
;
A
#
# COMPACT_ATOMS: atom_id res chain seq x y z
N MET A 1 14.00 7.85 23.87
CA MET A 1 13.98 7.00 22.66
C MET A 1 12.53 6.70 22.36
N THR A 2 12.07 6.90 21.12
CA THR A 2 10.71 6.52 20.71
C THR A 2 10.54 5.01 20.87
N ASP A 3 9.46 4.60 21.53
CA ASP A 3 9.09 3.19 21.61
C ASP A 3 8.73 2.68 20.21
N ARG A 4 9.53 1.74 19.70
CA ARG A 4 9.39 1.22 18.34
C ARG A 4 8.12 0.38 18.18
N SER A 5 7.55 -0.11 19.28
CA SER A 5 6.29 -0.84 19.26
C SER A 5 5.10 0.02 18.80
N ASN A 6 5.23 1.35 18.89
CA ASN A 6 4.23 2.31 18.40
C ASN A 6 4.45 2.75 16.95
N ILE A 7 5.43 2.15 16.25
CA ILE A 7 5.73 2.47 14.85
C ILE A 7 5.24 1.33 13.97
N THR A 8 4.47 1.67 12.94
CA THR A 8 4.03 0.72 11.91
C THR A 8 4.47 1.22 10.53
N LEU A 9 5.10 0.35 9.77
CA LEU A 9 5.38 0.53 8.35
C LEU A 9 4.18 0.05 7.54
N TYR A 10 3.52 0.96 6.83
CA TYR A 10 2.51 0.62 5.82
C TYR A 10 3.14 0.64 4.43
N SER A 11 3.02 -0.45 3.67
CA SER A 11 3.57 -0.55 2.30
C SER A 11 2.68 -1.39 1.37
N GLY A 12 3.02 -1.48 0.07
CA GLY A 12 2.31 -2.30 -0.91
C GLY A 12 2.84 -3.74 -1.06
N GLY A 13 3.97 -4.06 -0.41
CA GLY A 13 4.63 -5.38 -0.52
C GLY A 13 5.24 -5.67 -1.90
N HIS A 14 5.41 -4.66 -2.75
CA HIS A 14 5.95 -4.82 -4.09
C HIS A 14 7.43 -5.26 -4.06
N LYS A 15 7.84 -6.02 -5.08
CA LYS A 15 9.23 -6.46 -5.23
C LYS A 15 10.21 -5.29 -5.31
N GLY A 16 11.41 -5.50 -4.78
CA GLY A 16 12.46 -4.48 -4.75
C GLY A 16 12.46 -3.63 -3.47
N ALA A 17 12.23 -2.32 -3.59
CA ALA A 17 12.44 -1.38 -2.48
C ALA A 17 11.55 -1.67 -1.26
N GLU A 18 10.25 -1.92 -1.47
CA GLU A 18 9.32 -2.19 -0.36
C GLU A 18 9.66 -3.50 0.36
N ALA A 19 10.16 -4.51 -0.36
CA ALA A 19 10.64 -5.73 0.25
C ALA A 19 11.84 -5.48 1.19
N GLU A 20 12.76 -4.58 0.82
CA GLU A 20 13.88 -4.21 1.68
C GLU A 20 13.43 -3.40 2.91
N PHE A 21 12.45 -2.51 2.74
CA PHE A 21 11.86 -1.80 3.88
C PHE A 21 11.23 -2.78 4.89
N GLY A 22 10.54 -3.82 4.40
CA GLY A 22 10.00 -4.88 5.26
C GLY A 22 11.08 -5.69 5.99
N ARG A 23 12.19 -6.04 5.31
CA ARG A 23 13.35 -6.70 5.96
C ARG A 23 13.97 -5.84 7.05
N LEU A 24 14.05 -4.53 6.82
CA LEU A 24 14.55 -3.59 7.82
C LEU A 24 13.54 -3.43 8.96
N ALA A 25 12.25 -3.29 8.69
CA ALA A 25 11.23 -3.21 9.74
C ALA A 25 11.33 -4.40 10.69
N ASP A 26 11.44 -5.61 10.14
CA ASP A 26 11.62 -6.84 10.91
C ASP A 26 12.89 -6.82 11.77
N ARG A 27 14.04 -6.54 11.16
CA ARG A 27 15.34 -6.47 11.86
C ARG A 27 15.33 -5.48 13.03
N TRP A 28 14.57 -4.38 12.89
CA TRP A 28 14.51 -3.32 13.88
C TRP A 28 13.36 -3.46 14.89
N GLY A 29 12.53 -4.51 14.76
CA GLY A 29 11.39 -4.79 15.62
C GLY A 29 10.18 -3.86 15.40
N ILE A 30 10.04 -3.31 14.19
CA ILE A 30 8.96 -2.43 13.77
C ILE A 30 7.84 -3.28 13.14
N GLN A 31 6.58 -2.96 13.42
CA GLN A 31 5.44 -3.64 12.81
C GLN A 31 5.35 -3.32 11.32
N GLU A 32 5.00 -4.29 10.47
CA GLU A 32 4.78 -4.08 9.05
C GLU A 32 3.37 -4.52 8.64
N VAL A 33 2.71 -3.71 7.80
CA VAL A 33 1.44 -4.01 7.17
C VAL A 33 1.56 -3.73 5.67
N ASN A 34 1.43 -4.78 4.87
CA ASN A 34 1.58 -4.75 3.43
C ASN A 34 0.20 -4.88 2.77
N PHE A 35 -0.37 -3.78 2.29
CA PHE A 35 -1.66 -3.78 1.61
C PHE A 35 -1.52 -4.33 0.19
N SER A 36 -2.22 -5.42 -0.06
CA SER A 36 -2.21 -6.10 -1.36
C SER A 36 -3.63 -6.35 -1.85
N PHE A 37 -3.78 -6.92 -3.04
CA PHE A 37 -5.06 -7.30 -3.63
C PHE A 37 -4.88 -8.56 -4.48
N GLU A 38 -5.98 -9.21 -4.83
CA GLU A 38 -5.94 -10.44 -5.63
C GLU A 38 -5.22 -10.22 -6.97
N GLY A 39 -4.23 -11.08 -7.26
CA GLY A 39 -3.40 -11.00 -8.46
C GLY A 39 -2.25 -9.98 -8.39
N HIS A 40 -1.94 -9.43 -7.21
CA HIS A 40 -0.76 -8.61 -6.99
C HIS A 40 0.44 -9.45 -6.58
N ASP A 41 1.52 -9.40 -7.38
CA ASP A 41 2.78 -10.08 -7.07
C ASP A 41 3.50 -9.37 -5.93
N ILE A 42 3.64 -10.08 -4.81
CA ILE A 42 4.35 -9.63 -3.61
C ILE A 42 5.57 -10.52 -3.36
N GLU A 43 6.65 -9.92 -2.86
CA GLU A 43 7.90 -10.64 -2.56
C GLU A 43 7.93 -11.18 -1.12
N ARG A 44 7.18 -10.55 -0.22
CA ARG A 44 7.09 -10.90 1.21
C ARG A 44 5.65 -11.19 1.58
N ASP A 45 5.45 -12.26 2.35
CA ASP A 45 4.17 -12.74 2.88
C ASP A 45 3.84 -12.21 4.29
N ARG A 46 4.86 -11.74 5.02
CA ARG A 46 4.69 -11.14 6.34
C ARG A 46 3.93 -9.81 6.31
N GLY A 47 3.01 -9.64 7.27
CA GLY A 47 2.22 -8.42 7.42
C GLY A 47 1.23 -8.18 6.29
N VAL A 48 1.04 -9.14 5.38
CA VAL A 48 0.19 -8.95 4.21
C VAL A 48 -1.27 -8.89 4.61
N ARG A 49 -1.93 -7.81 4.19
CA ARG A 49 -3.38 -7.63 4.27
C ARG A 49 -3.91 -7.52 2.84
N VAL A 50 -4.53 -8.60 2.38
CA VAL A 50 -5.22 -8.62 1.08
C VAL A 50 -6.55 -7.91 1.23
N LEU A 51 -6.71 -6.79 0.51
CA LEU A 51 -7.93 -5.99 0.50
C LEU A 51 -9.03 -6.72 -0.27
N THR A 52 -10.19 -6.83 0.36
CA THR A 52 -11.42 -7.31 -0.29
C THR A 52 -11.91 -6.31 -1.35
N PRO A 53 -12.79 -6.75 -2.28
CA PRO A 53 -13.44 -5.82 -3.21
C PRO A 53 -14.16 -4.67 -2.52
N GLU A 54 -14.87 -4.92 -1.40
CA GLU A 54 -15.55 -3.84 -0.67
C GLU A 54 -14.57 -2.86 -0.02
N GLU A 55 -13.41 -3.33 0.45
CA GLU A 55 -12.37 -2.46 0.98
C GLU A 55 -11.69 -1.63 -0.11
N LEU A 56 -11.40 -2.21 -1.28
CA LEU A 56 -10.85 -1.48 -2.43
C LEU A 56 -11.79 -0.36 -2.89
N GLU A 57 -13.10 -0.59 -2.84
CA GLU A 57 -14.10 0.40 -3.23
C GLU A 57 -14.07 1.67 -2.36
N LYS A 58 -13.67 1.57 -1.08
CA LYS A 58 -13.50 2.73 -0.21
C LYS A 58 -12.47 3.73 -0.72
N GLY A 59 -11.50 3.27 -1.51
CA GLY A 59 -10.48 4.08 -2.16
C GLY A 59 -10.72 4.30 -3.66
N ASN A 60 -11.95 4.09 -4.16
CA ASN A 60 -12.23 4.17 -5.59
C ASN A 60 -11.93 5.58 -6.16
N VAL A 61 -11.44 5.62 -7.40
CA VAL A 61 -10.97 6.84 -8.08
C VAL A 61 -11.42 6.88 -9.53
N SER A 62 -11.72 8.07 -10.05
CA SER A 62 -11.92 8.23 -11.50
C SER A 62 -10.57 8.19 -12.23
N MET A 63 -10.43 7.29 -13.20
CA MET A 63 -9.21 7.20 -14.01
C MET A 63 -9.00 8.44 -14.90
N GLU A 64 -10.06 9.17 -15.23
CA GLU A 64 -9.97 10.46 -15.90
C GLU A 64 -9.29 11.51 -15.01
N ILE A 65 -9.72 11.59 -13.74
CA ILE A 65 -9.10 12.48 -12.75
C ILE A 65 -7.65 12.09 -12.50
N VAL A 66 -7.38 10.79 -12.33
CA VAL A 66 -6.01 10.28 -12.14
C VAL A 66 -5.13 10.64 -13.34
N SER A 67 -5.60 10.42 -14.57
CA SER A 67 -4.81 10.70 -15.77
C SER A 67 -4.54 12.19 -15.94
N THR A 68 -5.55 13.02 -15.68
CA THR A 68 -5.43 14.48 -15.69
C THR A 68 -4.43 14.98 -14.65
N ARG A 69 -4.52 14.51 -13.40
CA ARG A 69 -3.61 14.91 -12.32
C ARG A 69 -2.17 14.44 -12.54
N MET A 70 -1.99 13.25 -13.12
CA MET A 70 -0.68 12.66 -13.35
C MET A 70 -0.07 13.05 -14.70
N GLY A 71 -0.80 13.79 -15.55
CA GLY A 71 -0.36 14.23 -16.87
C GLY A 71 -0.06 13.08 -17.85
N ARG A 72 -0.68 11.91 -17.67
CA ARG A 72 -0.41 10.72 -18.49
C ARG A 72 -1.61 9.77 -18.54
N ASN A 73 -1.73 9.03 -19.64
CA ASN A 73 -2.73 7.99 -19.82
C ASN A 73 -2.18 6.61 -19.44
N TYR A 74 -3.05 5.72 -18.97
CA TYR A 74 -2.69 4.37 -18.55
C TYR A 74 -3.35 3.33 -19.44
N SER A 75 -2.54 2.47 -20.09
CA SER A 75 -3.04 1.36 -20.90
C SER A 75 -3.69 0.24 -20.09
N ARG A 76 -3.36 0.13 -18.80
CA ARG A 76 -3.91 -0.86 -17.85
C ARG A 76 -4.66 -0.15 -16.72
N ALA A 77 -5.72 0.56 -17.07
CA ALA A 77 -6.49 1.40 -16.15
C ALA A 77 -6.92 0.66 -14.87
N GLU A 78 -7.45 -0.56 -15.01
CA GLU A 78 -7.93 -1.36 -13.85
C GLU A 78 -6.80 -1.79 -12.91
N LYS A 79 -5.62 -2.15 -13.44
CA LYS A 79 -4.48 -2.49 -12.58
C LYS A 79 -3.98 -1.26 -11.81
N ILE A 80 -3.92 -0.11 -12.47
CA ILE A 80 -3.51 1.15 -11.83
C ILE A 80 -4.55 1.61 -10.80
N ARG A 81 -5.84 1.44 -11.09
CA ARG A 81 -6.93 1.69 -10.12
C ARG A 81 -6.71 0.91 -8.83
N LYS A 82 -6.47 -0.41 -8.91
CA LYS A 82 -6.19 -1.25 -7.73
C LYS A 82 -4.96 -0.82 -6.94
N VAL A 83 -3.89 -0.39 -7.63
CA VAL A 83 -2.69 0.16 -6.97
C VAL A 83 -2.99 1.47 -6.24
N ILE A 84 -3.78 2.37 -6.84
CA ILE A 84 -4.16 3.62 -6.18
C ILE A 84 -5.08 3.35 -4.99
N GLN A 85 -6.00 2.39 -5.11
CA GLN A 85 -6.85 1.93 -4.03
C GLN A 85 -6.02 1.38 -2.85
N SER A 86 -4.97 0.59 -3.10
CA SER A 86 -4.10 0.13 -2.01
C SER A 86 -3.29 1.29 -1.38
N ILE A 87 -2.84 2.26 -2.17
CA ILE A 87 -2.19 3.48 -1.66
C ILE A 87 -3.13 4.30 -0.76
N PHE A 88 -4.41 4.40 -1.11
CA PHE A 88 -5.40 5.04 -0.25
C PHE A 88 -5.45 4.40 1.14
N HIS A 89 -5.40 3.08 1.25
CA HIS A 89 -5.36 2.39 2.55
C HIS A 89 -4.05 2.64 3.29
N MET A 90 -2.90 2.62 2.60
CA MET A 90 -1.61 2.97 3.22
C MET A 90 -1.64 4.35 3.88
N VAL A 91 -2.10 5.36 3.15
CA VAL A 91 -2.11 6.75 3.63
C VAL A 91 -3.12 6.93 4.77
N ASN A 92 -4.33 6.38 4.65
CA ASN A 92 -5.35 6.53 5.70
C ASN A 92 -4.98 5.80 7.00
N ASN A 93 -4.34 4.64 6.94
CA ASN A 93 -3.90 3.93 8.15
C ASN A 93 -2.63 4.57 8.75
N GLY A 94 -1.84 5.29 7.94
CA GLY A 94 -0.73 6.10 8.41
C GLY A 94 -1.14 7.45 9.01
N TYR A 95 -2.42 7.85 8.87
CA TYR A 95 -2.89 9.16 9.32
C TYR A 95 -2.91 9.24 10.86
N HIS A 96 -1.97 9.99 11.41
CA HIS A 96 -1.94 10.36 12.82
C HIS A 96 -2.53 11.77 13.00
N VAL A 97 -3.65 11.87 13.72
CA VAL A 97 -4.12 13.16 14.26
C VAL A 97 -3.44 13.36 15.60
N VAL A 98 -2.64 14.42 15.71
CA VAL A 98 -1.95 14.85 16.93
C VAL A 98 -2.73 15.99 17.57
#